data_AF-G1VMN0-F1
#
_entry.id   AF-G1VMN0-F1
#
_cell.length_a   1.000
_cell.length_b   1.000
_cell.length_c   1.000
_cell.angle_alpha   90.00
_cell.angle_beta   90.00
_cell.angle_gamma   90.00
#
_symmetry.space_group_name_H-M   'P 1'
#
loop_
_entity.id
_entity.type
_entity.pdbx_description
1 polymer ?
#
loop_
_entity_poly.entity_id
_entity_poly.type
_entity_poly.pdbx_seq_one_letter_code
_entity_poly.pdbx_strand_id
1 'polypeptide(L)'
;MAKIQNKGLNDYIKAMQRLKKGSEDIVRKGIYDGAGILADGLKQETKKLPTDNAYGTSDDPLKGISNRQKADLIDSMGIAPIREDGDYVHAKIGWDGYGRTKTKKYPEGVPNQLLVRSVNSGTSFRKKNPFVNRAVTKNKKTAVKAMADTIENEIKKEMK
;
A
#
# COMPACT_ATOMS: atom_id res chain seq x y z
N MET A 1 38.03 44.18 6.15
CA MET A 1 37.46 43.04 5.41
C MET A 1 36.04 43.38 5.00
N ALA A 2 35.74 43.38 3.71
CA ALA A 2 34.38 43.63 3.21
C ALA A 2 33.49 42.41 3.49
N LYS A 3 32.43 42.59 4.28
CA LYS A 3 31.38 41.58 4.48
C LYS A 3 30.33 41.74 3.39
N ILE A 4 30.22 40.76 2.50
CA ILE A 4 29.08 40.69 1.58
C ILE A 4 27.87 40.27 2.41
N GLN A 5 27.03 41.22 2.81
CA GLN A 5 25.73 40.96 3.42
C GLN A 5 24.66 40.96 2.33
N ASN A 6 24.47 39.81 1.67
CA ASN A 6 23.33 39.61 0.80
C ASN A 6 22.19 38.97 1.60
N LYS A 7 21.18 39.76 1.98
CA LYS A 7 19.99 39.27 2.71
C LYS A 7 19.30 38.11 1.97
N GLY A 8 19.18 38.19 0.65
CA GLY A 8 18.58 37.14 -0.16
C GLY A 8 19.35 35.82 -0.13
N LEU A 9 20.69 35.88 -0.09
CA LEU A 9 21.53 34.67 0.05
C LEU A 9 21.34 34.04 1.44
N ASN A 10 21.28 34.86 2.49
CA ASN A 10 21.07 34.38 3.85
C ASN A 10 19.69 33.74 4.05
N ASP A 11 18.65 34.33 3.45
CA ASP A 11 17.29 33.79 3.51
C ASP A 11 17.18 32.48 2.73
N TYR A 12 17.86 32.37 1.59
CA TYR A 12 17.98 31.12 0.83
C TYR A 12 18.71 30.01 1.61
N ILE A 13 19.81 30.34 2.29
CA ILE A 13 20.54 29.39 3.15
C ILE A 13 19.64 28.89 4.28
N LYS A 14 18.86 29.78 4.92
CA LYS A 14 17.88 29.40 5.95
C LYS A 14 16.79 28.49 5.41
N ALA A 15 16.27 28.77 4.21
CA ALA A 15 15.30 27.91 3.54
C ALA A 15 15.86 26.50 3.28
N MET A 16 17.10 26.39 2.76
CA MET A 16 17.76 25.10 2.58
C MET A 16 17.98 24.34 3.89
N GLN A 17 18.30 25.04 4.99
CA GLN A 17 18.44 24.42 6.31
C GLN A 17 17.11 23.88 6.85
N ARG A 18 16.00 24.61 6.67
CA ARG A 18 14.65 24.14 7.02
C ARG A 18 14.29 22.89 6.22
N LEU A 19 14.51 22.93 4.90
CA LEU A 19 14.26 21.81 4.01
C LEU A 19 15.09 20.57 4.39
N LYS A 20 16.37 20.73 4.72
CA LYS A 20 17.22 19.62 5.21
C LYS A 20 16.69 19.03 6.52
N LYS A 21 16.16 19.87 7.42
CA LYS A 21 15.62 19.40 8.70
C LYS A 21 14.28 18.67 8.54
N GLY A 22 13.44 19.11 7.60
CA GLY A 22 12.11 18.54 7.36
C GLY A 22 12.06 17.47 6.27
N SER A 23 13.16 17.18 5.57
CA SER A 23 13.13 16.33 4.37
C SER A 23 12.59 14.92 4.63
N GLU A 24 12.87 14.34 5.80
CA GLU A 24 12.35 13.03 6.18
C GLU A 24 10.82 13.05 6.27
N ASP A 25 10.24 14.02 6.98
CA ASP A 25 8.79 14.17 7.12
C ASP A 25 8.10 14.43 5.78
N ILE A 26 8.73 15.22 4.89
CA ILE A 26 8.22 15.48 3.54
C ILE A 26 8.16 14.19 2.73
N VAL A 27 9.23 13.40 2.76
CA VAL A 27 9.30 12.09 2.08
C VAL A 27 8.25 11.13 2.65
N ARG A 28 8.12 11.07 3.98
CA ARG A 28 7.15 10.21 4.66
C ARG A 28 5.70 10.56 4.30
N LYS A 29 5.36 11.85 4.25
CA LYS A 29 4.05 12.33 3.77
C LYS A 29 3.77 11.87 2.35
N GLY A 30 4.73 12.09 1.44
CA GLY A 30 4.60 11.65 0.05
C GLY A 30 4.33 10.14 -0.04
N ILE A 31 5.11 9.32 0.68
CA ILE A 31 4.95 7.86 0.69
C ILE A 31 3.56 7.44 1.19
N TYR A 32 3.06 8.04 2.27
CA TYR A 32 1.74 7.70 2.80
C TYR A 32 0.60 8.10 1.85
N ASP A 33 0.70 9.25 1.18
CA ASP A 33 -0.31 9.67 0.19
C ASP A 33 -0.38 8.70 -1.00
N GLY A 34 0.79 8.31 -1.54
CA GLY A 34 0.87 7.30 -2.59
C GLY A 34 0.36 5.93 -2.13
N ALA A 35 0.71 5.53 -0.90
CA ALA A 35 0.28 4.27 -0.32
C ALA A 35 -1.24 4.24 -0.07
N GLY A 36 -1.85 5.36 0.33
CA GLY A 36 -3.29 5.50 0.51
C GLY A 36 -4.05 5.19 -0.77
N ILE A 37 -3.64 5.79 -1.90
CA ILE A 37 -4.25 5.56 -3.22
C ILE A 37 -4.18 4.08 -3.62
N LEU A 38 -3.02 3.44 -3.41
CA LEU A 38 -2.85 2.02 -3.71
C LEU A 38 -3.69 1.13 -2.78
N ALA A 39 -3.74 1.45 -1.50
CA ALA A 39 -4.56 0.73 -0.53
C ALA A 39 -6.05 0.82 -0.89
N ASP A 40 -6.55 1.99 -1.22
CA ASP A 40 -7.94 2.16 -1.66
C ASP A 40 -8.24 1.36 -2.93
N GLY A 41 -7.32 1.38 -3.90
CA GLY A 41 -7.39 0.57 -5.10
C GLY A 41 -7.49 -0.93 -4.80
N LEU A 42 -6.66 -1.43 -3.89
CA LEU A 42 -6.68 -2.82 -3.43
C LEU A 42 -7.99 -3.15 -2.70
N LYS A 43 -8.50 -2.25 -1.85
CA LYS A 43 -9.79 -2.44 -1.17
C LYS A 43 -10.94 -2.57 -2.18
N GLN A 44 -10.95 -1.72 -3.20
CA GLN A 44 -11.95 -1.75 -4.27
C GLN A 44 -11.89 -3.05 -5.07
N GLU A 45 -10.70 -3.51 -5.47
CA GLU A 45 -10.56 -4.79 -6.18
C GLU A 45 -10.92 -5.99 -5.30
N THR A 46 -10.61 -5.94 -3.99
CA THR A 46 -11.02 -6.97 -3.03
C THR A 46 -12.55 -7.05 -2.92
N LYS A 47 -13.23 -5.90 -2.89
CA LYS A 47 -14.71 -5.84 -2.90
C LYS A 47 -15.32 -6.40 -4.19
N LYS A 48 -14.60 -6.43 -5.31
CA LYS A 48 -15.06 -7.02 -6.57
C LYS A 48 -14.82 -8.52 -6.68
N LEU A 49 -14.12 -9.13 -5.71
CA LEU A 49 -13.90 -10.57 -5.75
C LEU A 49 -15.26 -11.29 -5.75
N PRO A 50 -15.48 -12.25 -6.66
CA PRO A 50 -16.68 -13.07 -6.67
C PRO A 50 -16.78 -13.87 -5.38
N THR A 51 -18.01 -14.08 -4.95
CA THR A 51 -18.31 -14.87 -3.76
C THR A 51 -18.72 -16.26 -4.16
N ASP A 52 -18.08 -17.26 -3.58
CA ASP A 52 -18.34 -18.67 -3.85
C ASP A 52 -18.23 -19.45 -2.53
N ASN A 53 -19.34 -20.05 -2.11
CA ASN A 53 -19.44 -20.82 -0.87
C ASN A 53 -19.40 -22.34 -1.13
N ALA A 54 -19.12 -22.77 -2.38
CA ALA A 54 -18.97 -24.18 -2.72
C ALA A 54 -17.66 -24.77 -2.16
N TYR A 55 -17.44 -26.05 -2.43
CA TYR A 55 -16.16 -26.72 -2.18
C TYR A 55 -15.40 -26.88 -3.49
N GLY A 56 -14.18 -26.35 -3.56
CA GLY A 56 -13.35 -26.43 -4.76
C GLY A 56 -12.70 -27.78 -4.95
N THR A 57 -12.79 -28.31 -6.17
CA THR A 57 -12.06 -29.50 -6.60
C THR A 57 -11.21 -29.17 -7.83
N SER A 58 -10.40 -30.14 -8.28
CA SER A 58 -9.65 -29.96 -9.53
C SER A 58 -10.57 -29.87 -10.76
N ASP A 59 -11.71 -30.55 -10.70
CA ASP A 59 -12.67 -30.62 -11.81
C ASP A 59 -13.64 -29.44 -11.80
N ASP A 60 -14.03 -28.95 -10.61
CA ASP A 60 -14.80 -27.72 -10.44
C ASP A 60 -14.08 -26.77 -9.45
N PRO A 61 -13.13 -25.96 -9.96
CA PRO A 61 -12.37 -25.05 -9.13
C PRO A 61 -13.22 -23.88 -8.66
N LEU A 62 -13.02 -23.47 -7.40
CA LEU A 62 -13.68 -22.30 -6.82
C LEU A 62 -13.49 -21.08 -7.70
N LYS A 63 -14.60 -20.38 -7.97
CA LYS A 63 -14.60 -19.17 -8.79
C LYS A 63 -14.38 -17.93 -7.93
N GLY A 64 -14.46 -18.07 -6.61
CA GLY A 64 -14.37 -16.97 -5.64
C GLY A 64 -13.95 -17.38 -4.23
N ILE A 65 -14.31 -16.53 -3.27
CA ILE A 65 -14.09 -16.74 -1.84
C ILE A 65 -15.42 -16.68 -1.09
N SER A 66 -15.49 -17.27 0.10
CA SER A 66 -16.71 -17.16 0.90
C SER A 66 -16.95 -15.71 1.34
N ASN A 67 -18.21 -15.40 1.68
CA ASN A 67 -18.57 -14.08 2.20
C ASN A 67 -17.75 -13.68 3.43
N ARG A 68 -17.50 -14.62 4.34
CA ARG A 68 -16.70 -14.41 5.55
C ARG A 68 -15.24 -14.11 5.20
N GLN A 69 -14.65 -14.91 4.30
CA GLN A 69 -13.28 -14.68 3.82
C GLN A 69 -13.13 -13.31 3.15
N LYS A 70 -14.14 -12.86 2.39
CA LYS A 70 -14.12 -11.55 1.76
C LYS A 70 -14.14 -10.42 2.78
N ALA A 71 -14.96 -10.53 3.84
CA ALA A 71 -14.97 -9.58 4.94
C ALA A 71 -13.61 -9.56 5.66
N ASP A 72 -13.06 -10.73 5.98
CA ASP A 72 -11.76 -10.85 6.64
C ASP A 72 -10.65 -10.15 5.84
N LEU A 73 -10.63 -10.33 4.51
CA LEU A 73 -9.66 -9.64 3.65
C LEU A 73 -9.85 -8.13 3.56
N ILE A 74 -11.08 -7.62 3.71
CA ILE A 74 -11.34 -6.19 3.70
C ILE A 74 -10.91 -5.55 5.03
N ASP A 75 -11.17 -6.25 6.14
CA ASP A 75 -10.87 -5.80 7.50
C ASP A 75 -9.36 -5.86 7.78
N SER A 76 -8.68 -6.86 7.25
CA SER A 76 -7.26 -7.12 7.56
C SER A 76 -6.26 -6.42 6.63
N MET A 77 -6.75 -5.63 5.67
CA MET A 77 -5.91 -4.94 4.70
C MET A 77 -5.46 -3.58 5.25
N GLY A 78 -4.16 -3.29 5.16
CA GLY A 78 -3.62 -2.04 5.67
C GLY A 78 -2.28 -1.64 5.06
N ILE A 79 -1.80 -0.48 5.51
CA ILE A 79 -0.49 0.08 5.19
C ILE A 79 0.38 -0.11 6.44
N ALA A 80 1.51 -0.78 6.29
CA ALA A 80 2.49 -0.95 7.35
C ALA A 80 3.22 0.38 7.63
N PRO A 81 3.75 0.58 8.86
CA PRO A 81 4.62 1.70 9.16
C PRO A 81 5.78 1.82 8.17
N ILE A 82 6.17 3.05 7.84
CA ILE A 82 7.33 3.31 6.99
C ILE A 82 8.59 2.67 7.60
N ARG A 83 9.42 2.09 6.74
CA ARG A 83 10.74 1.59 7.07
C ARG A 83 11.79 2.21 6.16
N GLU A 84 12.97 2.39 6.73
CA GLU A 84 14.16 2.86 6.05
C GLU A 84 15.12 1.69 5.91
N ASP A 85 15.32 1.25 4.68
CA ASP A 85 16.23 0.15 4.33
C ASP A 85 17.37 0.74 3.48
N GLY A 86 18.42 1.23 4.14
CA GLY A 86 19.54 1.91 3.50
C GLY A 86 19.08 3.16 2.75
N ASP A 87 19.17 3.14 1.42
CA ASP A 87 18.80 4.27 0.55
C ASP A 87 17.29 4.32 0.22
N TYR A 88 16.48 3.40 0.76
CA TYR A 88 15.06 3.29 0.43
C TYR A 88 14.16 3.54 1.64
N VAL A 89 13.35 4.60 1.56
CA VAL A 89 12.22 4.82 2.46
C VAL A 89 10.96 4.27 1.79
N HIS A 90 10.26 3.34 2.44
CA HIS A 90 9.09 2.69 1.84
C HIS A 90 8.03 2.29 2.89
N ALA A 91 6.80 2.14 2.43
CA ALA A 91 5.72 1.50 3.20
C ALA A 91 5.23 0.25 2.46
N LYS A 92 4.95 -0.82 3.21
CA LYS A 92 4.38 -2.06 2.64
C LYS A 92 2.87 -2.01 2.74
N ILE A 93 2.18 -2.48 1.70
CA ILE A 93 0.71 -2.56 1.66
C ILE A 93 0.36 -4.03 1.51
N GLY A 94 -0.60 -4.51 2.30
CA GLY A 94 -1.00 -5.90 2.23
C GLY A 94 -2.03 -6.28 3.26
N TRP A 95 -2.04 -7.57 3.58
CA TRP A 95 -2.96 -8.19 4.53
C TRP A 95 -2.17 -8.75 5.70
N ASP A 96 -2.73 -8.61 6.90
CA ASP A 96 -2.17 -9.17 8.12
C ASP A 96 -3.17 -10.10 8.82
N GLY A 97 -2.66 -10.90 9.76
CA GLY A 97 -3.47 -11.74 10.65
C GLY A 97 -4.16 -12.92 9.98
N TYR A 98 -5.13 -13.46 10.72
CA TYR A 98 -5.85 -14.69 10.43
C TYR A 98 -7.34 -14.40 10.18
N GLY A 99 -7.94 -15.12 9.23
CA GLY A 99 -9.37 -15.05 8.97
C GLY A 99 -10.19 -15.78 10.04
N ARG A 100 -11.50 -15.55 10.09
CA ARG A 100 -12.39 -16.13 11.11
C ARG A 100 -12.71 -17.62 10.89
N THR A 101 -12.28 -18.19 9.76
CA THR A 101 -12.61 -19.56 9.36
C THR A 101 -11.53 -20.54 9.82
N LYS A 102 -11.82 -21.24 10.92
CA LYS A 102 -10.94 -22.26 11.51
C LYS A 102 -10.99 -23.55 10.71
N THR A 103 -9.85 -24.23 10.60
CA THR A 103 -9.73 -25.54 9.95
C THR A 103 -8.83 -26.44 10.79
N LYS A 104 -8.84 -27.75 10.55
CA LYS A 104 -7.95 -28.69 11.27
C LYS A 104 -6.47 -28.29 11.17
N LYS A 105 -6.04 -27.77 10.00
CA LYS A 105 -4.68 -27.30 9.76
C LYS A 105 -4.41 -25.91 10.35
N TYR A 106 -5.45 -25.08 10.43
CA TYR A 106 -5.35 -23.70 10.90
C TYR A 106 -6.37 -23.44 12.01
N PRO A 107 -6.05 -23.78 13.27
CA PRO A 107 -6.97 -23.67 14.40
C PRO A 107 -7.32 -22.22 14.74
N GLU A 108 -6.45 -21.26 14.43
CA GLU A 108 -6.68 -19.82 14.61
C GLU A 108 -7.37 -19.16 13.42
N GLY A 109 -7.51 -19.89 12.30
CA GLY A 109 -8.03 -19.35 11.05
C GLY A 109 -7.02 -19.43 9.91
N VAL A 110 -7.49 -19.39 8.66
CA VAL A 110 -6.56 -19.36 7.50
C VAL A 110 -5.83 -18.01 7.46
N PRO A 111 -4.49 -17.95 7.34
CA PRO A 111 -3.76 -16.69 7.19
C PRO A 111 -4.27 -15.88 5.99
N ASN A 112 -4.54 -14.59 6.18
CA ASN A 112 -5.12 -13.75 5.13
C ASN A 112 -4.17 -13.62 3.93
N GLN A 113 -2.86 -13.58 4.16
CA GLN A 113 -1.83 -13.59 3.11
C GLN A 113 -1.88 -14.85 2.24
N LEU A 114 -2.11 -16.01 2.86
CA LEU A 114 -2.21 -17.29 2.15
C LEU A 114 -3.48 -17.31 1.29
N LEU A 115 -4.60 -16.83 1.85
CA LEU A 115 -5.86 -16.72 1.14
C LEU A 115 -5.72 -15.80 -0.09
N VAL A 116 -5.12 -14.62 0.08
CA VAL A 116 -4.84 -13.68 -1.01
C VAL A 116 -3.98 -14.31 -2.09
N ARG A 117 -2.88 -14.98 -1.72
CA ARG A 117 -2.01 -15.67 -2.68
C ARG A 117 -2.77 -16.74 -3.47
N SER A 118 -3.59 -17.52 -2.80
CA SER A 118 -4.42 -18.55 -3.42
C SER A 118 -5.41 -17.96 -4.44
N VAL A 119 -6.03 -16.81 -4.15
CA VAL A 119 -6.91 -16.12 -5.10
C VAL A 119 -6.11 -15.49 -6.24
N ASN A 120 -5.02 -14.79 -5.93
CA ASN A 120 -4.27 -13.99 -6.91
C ASN A 120 -3.57 -14.85 -7.96
N SER A 121 -2.97 -15.96 -7.54
CA SER A 121 -2.23 -16.87 -8.43
C SER A 121 -3.06 -18.08 -8.89
N GLY A 122 -4.14 -18.41 -8.18
CA GLY A 122 -4.87 -19.66 -8.37
C GLY A 122 -4.20 -20.85 -7.68
N THR A 123 -4.95 -21.93 -7.54
CA THR A 123 -4.48 -23.24 -7.06
C THR A 123 -5.19 -24.33 -7.87
N SER A 124 -4.85 -25.60 -7.67
CA SER A 124 -5.54 -26.72 -8.33
C SER A 124 -7.05 -26.71 -8.09
N PHE A 125 -7.50 -26.21 -6.94
CA PHE A 125 -8.91 -26.16 -6.54
C PHE A 125 -9.54 -24.75 -6.62
N ARG A 126 -8.81 -23.75 -7.14
CA ARG A 126 -9.28 -22.36 -7.20
C ARG A 126 -8.81 -21.64 -8.45
N LYS A 127 -9.75 -21.01 -9.14
CA LYS A 127 -9.48 -20.23 -10.35
C LYS A 127 -8.67 -18.97 -10.01
N LYS A 128 -7.64 -18.71 -10.81
CA LYS A 128 -6.80 -17.51 -10.73
C LYS A 128 -7.63 -16.24 -10.94
N ASN A 129 -7.50 -15.29 -10.02
CA ASN A 129 -8.06 -13.95 -10.13
C ASN A 129 -6.99 -12.93 -9.69
N PRO A 130 -6.20 -12.36 -10.63
CA PRO A 130 -5.04 -11.53 -10.31
C PRO A 130 -5.45 -10.09 -9.90
N PHE A 131 -6.26 -9.97 -8.86
CA PHE A 131 -6.87 -8.72 -8.41
C PHE A 131 -5.85 -7.71 -7.87
N VAL A 132 -4.77 -8.18 -7.24
CA VAL A 132 -3.68 -7.33 -6.76
C VAL A 132 -2.99 -6.65 -7.94
N ASN A 133 -2.68 -7.43 -8.99
CA ASN A 133 -2.02 -6.90 -10.19
C ASN A 133 -2.90 -5.86 -10.88
N ARG A 134 -4.21 -6.10 -10.99
CA ARG A 134 -5.15 -5.11 -11.55
C ARG A 134 -5.17 -3.81 -10.74
N ALA A 135 -5.24 -3.92 -9.41
CA ALA A 135 -5.23 -2.75 -8.53
C ALA A 135 -3.95 -1.94 -8.69
N VAL A 136 -2.78 -2.60 -8.65
CA VAL A 136 -1.48 -1.94 -8.76
C VAL A 136 -1.32 -1.29 -10.12
N THR A 137 -1.55 -2.02 -11.22
CA THR A 137 -1.38 -1.47 -12.57
C THR A 137 -2.30 -0.28 -12.83
N LYS A 138 -3.53 -0.31 -12.33
CA LYS A 138 -4.49 0.79 -12.48
C LYS A 138 -4.06 2.05 -11.71
N ASN A 139 -3.56 1.89 -10.48
CA ASN A 139 -3.35 3.02 -9.56
C ASN A 139 -1.90 3.50 -9.50
N LYS A 140 -0.92 2.73 -10.00
CA LYS A 140 0.51 3.04 -9.91
C LYS A 140 0.86 4.45 -10.40
N LYS A 141 0.36 4.85 -11.58
CA LYS A 141 0.66 6.18 -12.15
C LYS A 141 0.11 7.30 -11.28
N THR A 142 -1.11 7.15 -10.78
CA THR A 142 -1.77 8.13 -9.92
C THR A 142 -1.08 8.24 -8.57
N ALA A 143 -0.69 7.10 -7.98
CA ALA A 143 0.04 7.07 -6.71
C ALA A 143 1.40 7.78 -6.82
N VAL A 144 2.19 7.47 -7.85
CA VAL A 144 3.50 8.13 -8.08
C VAL A 144 3.32 9.63 -8.31
N LYS A 145 2.29 10.04 -9.06
CA LYS A 145 1.99 11.47 -9.25
C LYS A 145 1.64 12.15 -7.93
N ALA A 146 0.77 11.56 -7.12
CA ALA A 146 0.39 12.12 -5.83
C ALA A 146 1.60 12.24 -4.87
N MET A 147 2.48 11.24 -4.85
CA MET A 147 3.74 11.30 -4.08
C MET A 147 4.58 12.51 -4.50
N ALA A 148 4.76 12.71 -5.81
CA ALA A 148 5.54 13.83 -6.35
C ALA A 148 4.87 15.18 -6.03
N ASP A 149 3.56 15.31 -6.27
CA ASP A 149 2.79 16.52 -6.01
C ASP A 149 2.88 16.92 -4.53
N THR A 150 2.75 15.96 -3.60
CA THR A 150 2.91 16.22 -2.15
C THR A 150 4.31 16.68 -1.81
N ILE A 151 5.35 15.99 -2.30
CA ILE A 151 6.75 16.37 -2.03
C ILE A 151 7.05 17.76 -2.57
N GLU A 152 6.66 18.07 -3.82
CA GLU A 152 6.87 19.38 -4.42
C GLU A 152 6.15 20.49 -3.66
N ASN A 153 4.91 20.25 -3.22
CA ASN A 153 4.13 21.23 -2.47
C ASN A 153 4.74 21.52 -1.10
N GLU A 154 5.23 20.50 -0.39
CA GLU A 154 5.90 20.68 0.90
C GLU A 154 7.25 21.38 0.74
N ILE A 155 8.04 21.04 -0.29
CA ILE A 155 9.28 21.74 -0.61
C ILE A 155 9.01 23.23 -0.88
N LYS A 156 7.96 23.56 -1.67
CA LYS A 156 7.56 24.94 -1.94
C LYS A 156 7.16 25.71 -0.68
N LYS A 157 6.64 25.03 0.35
CA LYS A 157 6.30 25.65 1.64
C LYS A 157 7.55 25.97 2.46
N GLU A 158 8.52 25.05 2.51
CA GLU A 158 9.78 25.27 3.24
C GLU A 158 10.71 26.29 2.57
N MET A 159 10.59 26.44 1.25
CA MET A 159 11.35 27.40 0.45
C MET A 159 10.81 28.84 0.51
N LYS A 160 9.61 29.04 1.06
CA LYS A 160 9.02 30.36 1.31
C LYS A 160 9.43 30.88 2.70
#